data_AF-A0A958C8D7-F1
#
_entry.id   AF-A0A958C8D7-F1
#
_cell.length_a   1.000
_cell.length_b   1.000
_cell.length_c   1.000
_cell.angle_alpha   90.00
_cell.angle_beta   90.00
_cell.angle_gamma   90.00
#
_symmetry.space_group_name_H-M   'P 1'
#
loop_
_entity.id
_entity.type
_entity.pdbx_description
1 polymer ?
#
loop_
_entity_poly.entity_id
_entity_poly.type
_entity_poly.pdbx_seq_one_letter_code
_entity_poly.pdbx_strand_id
1 'polypeptide(L)'
;LFAGGALADDDLAQFDAGLRPGDPPDGQRYLRQAFARYVEAMAADDDKARAELLLLANLEIGFHEQTRLQPEIREAMDAPVYSSAALRRRLLEELFPDPGARVKLLAAKLAGRADSLFEARDRLTEEVQRLGREVVTGHMMTLRLAGVGELRLGRELPVGFPALLQDVANPDLHMLLQQVELARDDGHQAGVEDWSRLPERMHFIADLFRTYHLEASLFDPPFTADEEVVIKEGRRPDSV
;
A
#
# COMPACT_ATOMS: atom_id res chain seq x y z
N LEU A 1 4.75 -8.17 -24.76
CA LEU A 1 3.56 -8.20 -23.88
C LEU A 1 2.29 -7.60 -24.49
N PHE A 2 2.23 -7.31 -25.80
CA PHE A 2 0.96 -7.07 -26.50
C PHE A 2 0.98 -7.89 -27.78
N ALA A 3 0.27 -9.02 -27.78
CA ALA A 3 0.14 -9.86 -28.96
C ALA A 3 -0.81 -9.17 -29.96
N GLY A 4 -0.26 -8.30 -30.81
CA GLY A 4 -0.73 -7.99 -32.16
C GLY A 4 -2.16 -7.47 -32.38
N GLY A 5 -2.97 -7.26 -31.35
CA GLY A 5 -4.28 -6.62 -31.47
C GLY A 5 -4.15 -5.14 -31.15
N ALA A 6 -4.34 -4.28 -32.14
CA ALA A 6 -4.65 -2.88 -31.86
C ALA A 6 -5.95 -2.88 -31.03
N LEU A 7 -5.92 -2.32 -29.81
CA LEU A 7 -7.15 -2.03 -29.09
C LEU A 7 -7.94 -1.04 -29.96
N ALA A 8 -9.17 -1.39 -30.31
CA ALA A 8 -10.02 -0.45 -31.04
C ALA A 8 -10.36 0.71 -30.09
N ASP A 9 -10.37 1.95 -30.58
CA ASP A 9 -10.73 3.12 -29.76
C ASP A 9 -12.10 2.97 -29.08
N ASP A 10 -13.00 2.21 -29.71
CA ASP A 10 -14.32 1.86 -29.20
C ASP A 10 -14.25 0.97 -27.93
N ASP A 11 -13.25 0.09 -27.81
CA ASP A 11 -13.09 -0.80 -26.65
C ASP A 11 -12.70 -0.01 -25.40
N LEU A 12 -11.78 0.96 -25.53
CA LEU A 12 -11.39 1.84 -24.43
C LEU A 12 -12.54 2.74 -24.01
N ALA A 13 -13.28 3.31 -24.98
CA ALA A 13 -14.45 4.14 -24.69
C ALA A 13 -15.54 3.35 -23.94
N GLN A 14 -15.79 2.10 -24.34
CA GLN A 14 -16.74 1.22 -23.65
C GLN A 14 -16.26 0.88 -22.23
N PHE A 15 -14.98 0.56 -22.06
CA PHE A 15 -14.38 0.30 -20.76
C PHE A 15 -14.53 1.52 -19.83
N ASP A 16 -14.18 2.70 -20.31
CA ASP A 16 -14.27 3.96 -19.57
C ASP A 16 -15.69 4.30 -19.15
N ALA A 17 -16.68 4.05 -20.01
CA ALA A 17 -18.10 4.25 -19.70
C ALA A 17 -18.60 3.32 -18.58
N GLY A 18 -17.95 2.18 -18.36
CA GLY A 18 -18.25 1.25 -17.28
C GLY A 18 -17.66 1.64 -15.92
N LEU A 19 -16.75 2.63 -15.87
CA LEU A 19 -16.06 3.01 -14.65
C LEU A 19 -16.84 4.04 -13.82
N ARG A 20 -16.84 3.85 -12.49
CA ARG A 20 -17.47 4.80 -11.57
C ARG A 20 -16.69 6.12 -11.53
N PRO A 21 -17.37 7.27 -11.64
CA PRO A 21 -16.70 8.57 -11.57
C PRO A 21 -16.16 8.85 -10.16
N GLY A 22 -15.15 9.71 -10.06
CA GLY A 22 -14.57 10.17 -8.80
C GLY A 22 -13.32 9.40 -8.35
N ASP A 23 -12.81 9.76 -7.18
CA ASP A 23 -11.60 9.19 -6.59
C ASP A 23 -11.87 7.88 -5.83
N PRO A 24 -10.88 6.98 -5.71
CA PRO A 24 -10.97 5.85 -4.80
C PRO A 24 -11.22 6.31 -3.36
N PRO A 25 -11.82 5.47 -2.50
CA PRO A 25 -12.13 4.07 -2.74
C PRO A 25 -13.39 3.81 -3.58
N ASP A 26 -14.31 4.78 -3.66
CA ASP A 26 -15.61 4.58 -4.29
C ASP A 26 -15.57 4.78 -5.81
N GLY A 27 -14.79 5.75 -6.28
CA GLY A 27 -14.60 6.07 -7.69
C GLY A 27 -13.37 5.40 -8.32
N GLN A 28 -13.30 5.48 -9.65
CA GLN A 28 -12.32 4.76 -10.47
C GLN A 28 -11.55 5.71 -11.42
N ARG A 29 -11.40 7.00 -11.04
CA ARG A 29 -10.66 8.00 -11.83
C ARG A 29 -9.25 7.53 -12.19
N TYR A 30 -8.48 7.03 -11.22
CA TYR A 30 -7.12 6.56 -11.47
C TYR A 30 -7.07 5.31 -12.36
N LEU A 31 -8.04 4.39 -12.27
CA LEU A 31 -8.10 3.27 -13.20
C LEU A 31 -8.30 3.76 -14.63
N ARG A 32 -9.26 4.67 -14.84
CA ARG A 32 -9.49 5.27 -16.16
C ARG A 32 -8.22 5.92 -16.73
N GLN A 33 -7.53 6.72 -15.92
CA GLN A 33 -6.28 7.36 -16.32
C GLN A 33 -5.22 6.32 -16.69
N ALA A 34 -5.02 5.30 -15.84
CA ALA A 34 -4.01 4.29 -16.08
C ALA A 34 -4.22 3.54 -17.39
N PHE A 35 -5.45 3.14 -17.69
CA PHE A 35 -5.75 2.44 -18.94
C PHE A 35 -5.54 3.34 -20.18
N ALA A 36 -5.88 4.62 -20.10
CA ALA A 36 -5.53 5.58 -21.15
C ALA A 36 -4.01 5.69 -21.33
N ARG A 37 -3.23 5.75 -20.24
CA ARG A 37 -1.76 5.78 -20.29
C ARG A 37 -1.14 4.51 -20.84
N TYR A 38 -1.71 3.33 -20.57
CA TYR A 38 -1.26 2.10 -21.22
C TYR A 38 -1.48 2.14 -22.73
N VAL A 39 -2.63 2.65 -23.19
CA VAL A 39 -2.89 2.81 -24.63
C VAL A 39 -1.92 3.81 -25.26
N GLU A 40 -1.66 4.95 -24.61
CA GLU A 40 -0.63 5.91 -25.05
C GLU A 40 0.76 5.25 -25.10
N ALA A 41 1.13 4.44 -24.10
CA ALA A 41 2.43 3.78 -24.03
C ALA A 41 2.63 2.75 -25.16
N MET A 42 1.58 2.05 -25.57
CA MET A 42 1.64 1.12 -26.71
C MET A 42 1.92 1.84 -28.04
N ALA A 43 1.44 3.08 -28.19
CA ALA A 43 1.63 3.90 -29.38
C ALA A 43 2.92 4.75 -29.34
N ALA A 44 3.59 4.83 -28.19
CA ALA A 44 4.81 5.63 -28.04
C ALA A 44 5.98 5.02 -28.83
N ASP A 45 6.66 5.84 -29.63
CA ASP A 45 7.85 5.44 -30.40
C ASP A 45 9.16 5.53 -29.59
N ASP A 46 9.19 6.41 -28.59
CA ASP A 46 10.36 6.66 -27.74
C ASP A 46 10.31 5.80 -26.47
N ASP A 47 11.41 5.10 -26.17
CA ASP A 47 11.49 4.18 -25.04
C ASP A 47 11.39 4.90 -23.70
N LYS A 48 11.86 6.16 -23.59
CA LYS A 48 11.73 6.95 -22.37
C LYS A 48 10.28 7.37 -22.15
N ALA A 49 9.62 7.92 -23.16
CA ALA A 49 8.20 8.28 -23.09
C ALA A 49 7.34 7.06 -22.75
N ARG A 50 7.62 5.90 -23.35
CA ARG A 50 6.95 4.64 -23.03
C ARG A 50 7.16 4.25 -21.56
N ALA A 51 8.40 4.27 -21.07
CA ALA A 51 8.71 3.91 -19.68
C ALA A 51 8.01 4.84 -18.68
N GLU A 52 8.00 6.14 -18.93
CA GLU A 52 7.33 7.12 -18.06
C GLU A 52 5.80 6.95 -18.07
N LEU A 53 5.19 6.69 -19.23
CA LEU A 53 3.75 6.38 -19.33
C LEU A 53 3.38 5.09 -18.59
N LEU A 54 4.19 4.04 -18.73
CA LEU A 54 3.98 2.77 -18.02
C LEU A 54 4.14 2.95 -16.51
N LEU A 55 5.15 3.69 -16.05
CA LEU A 55 5.32 3.99 -14.63
C LEU A 55 4.13 4.79 -14.11
N LEU A 56 3.71 5.85 -14.80
CA LEU A 56 2.54 6.64 -14.42
C LEU A 56 1.29 5.76 -14.29
N ALA A 57 0.99 4.94 -15.30
CA ALA A 57 -0.14 4.03 -15.27
C ALA A 57 -0.09 3.06 -14.07
N ASN A 58 1.08 2.45 -13.83
CA ASN A 58 1.27 1.53 -12.71
C ASN A 58 1.05 2.22 -11.36
N LEU A 59 1.49 3.47 -11.20
CA LEU A 59 1.28 4.24 -9.97
C LEU A 59 -0.17 4.66 -9.79
N GLU A 60 -0.87 5.04 -10.86
CA GLU A 60 -2.30 5.36 -10.81
C GLU A 60 -3.11 4.12 -10.38
N ILE A 61 -2.83 2.94 -10.95
CA ILE A 61 -3.40 1.67 -10.46
C ILE A 61 -3.03 1.44 -9.00
N GLY A 62 -1.75 1.61 -8.64
CA GLY A 62 -1.28 1.49 -7.26
C GLY A 62 -2.10 2.36 -6.32
N PHE A 63 -2.29 3.64 -6.63
CA PHE A 63 -3.11 4.55 -5.82
C PHE A 63 -4.55 4.10 -5.70
N HIS A 64 -5.18 3.64 -6.80
CA HIS A 64 -6.54 3.12 -6.76
C HIS A 64 -6.65 1.93 -5.80
N GLU A 65 -5.81 0.92 -6.02
CA GLU A 65 -5.84 -0.35 -5.28
C GLU A 65 -5.46 -0.15 -3.81
N GLN A 66 -4.39 0.61 -3.54
CA GLN A 66 -3.88 0.82 -2.17
C GLN A 66 -4.79 1.71 -1.33
N THR A 67 -5.52 2.65 -1.95
CA THR A 67 -6.56 3.42 -1.27
C THR A 67 -7.75 2.54 -0.93
N ARG A 68 -8.18 1.68 -1.87
CA ARG A 68 -9.30 0.77 -1.67
C ARG A 68 -9.02 -0.28 -0.58
N LEU A 69 -7.80 -0.80 -0.53
CA LEU A 69 -7.34 -1.81 0.43
C LEU A 69 -6.92 -1.23 1.79
N GLN A 70 -6.98 0.09 1.96
CA GLN A 70 -6.53 0.75 3.19
C GLN A 70 -7.20 0.22 4.48
N PRO A 71 -8.52 -0.05 4.54
CA PRO A 71 -9.13 -0.59 5.76
C PRO A 71 -8.64 -2.01 6.07
N GLU A 72 -8.55 -2.89 5.07
CA GLU A 72 -8.10 -4.28 5.24
C GLU A 72 -6.62 -4.34 5.63
N ILE A 73 -5.77 -3.52 5.00
CA ILE A 73 -4.34 -3.43 5.35
C ILE A 73 -4.18 -2.96 6.79
N ARG A 74 -4.93 -1.94 7.21
CA ARG A 74 -4.87 -1.45 8.60
C ARG A 74 -5.32 -2.51 9.59
N GLU A 75 -6.42 -3.20 9.31
CA GLU A 75 -6.91 -4.29 10.15
C GLU A 75 -5.90 -5.43 10.26
N ALA A 76 -5.30 -5.84 9.14
CA ALA A 76 -4.28 -6.89 9.12
C ALA A 76 -3.02 -6.50 9.92
N MET A 77 -2.61 -5.22 9.84
CA MET A 77 -1.45 -4.70 10.60
C MET A 77 -1.75 -4.58 12.10
N ASP A 78 -2.99 -4.29 12.48
CA ASP A 78 -3.41 -4.19 13.89
C ASP A 78 -3.71 -5.58 14.51
N ALA A 79 -3.88 -6.64 13.71
CA ALA A 79 -4.28 -7.98 14.18
C ALA A 79 -3.23 -8.71 15.06
N PRO A 80 -1.92 -8.69 14.77
CA PRO A 80 -0.89 -9.35 15.59
C PRO A 80 -0.70 -8.69 16.95
N VAL A 81 -1.05 -7.40 17.07
CA VAL A 81 -0.99 -6.63 18.30
C VAL A 81 -2.34 -6.80 19.01
N TYR A 82 -2.35 -7.21 20.28
CA TYR A 82 -3.56 -7.47 21.08
C TYR A 82 -4.82 -6.68 20.67
N SER A 83 -5.99 -7.34 20.68
CA SER A 83 -7.24 -6.64 20.37
C SER A 83 -7.39 -5.39 21.24
N SER A 84 -7.49 -4.24 20.59
CA SER A 84 -7.44 -2.94 21.26
C SER A 84 -8.53 -2.81 22.34
N ALA A 85 -9.67 -3.47 22.15
CA ALA A 85 -10.73 -3.60 23.16
C ALA A 85 -10.30 -4.43 24.39
N ALA A 86 -9.60 -5.55 24.19
CA ALA A 86 -9.09 -6.35 25.30
C ALA A 86 -7.98 -5.62 26.06
N LEU A 87 -7.08 -4.92 25.36
CA LEU A 87 -6.02 -4.13 26.00
C LEU A 87 -6.63 -3.02 26.87
N ARG A 88 -7.56 -2.22 26.33
CA ARG A 88 -8.27 -1.18 27.08
C ARG A 88 -8.97 -1.73 28.32
N ARG A 89 -9.60 -2.90 28.21
CA ARG A 89 -10.27 -3.56 29.34
C ARG A 89 -9.26 -3.99 30.41
N ARG A 90 -8.21 -4.70 30.01
CA ARG A 90 -7.15 -5.19 30.92
C ARG A 90 -6.46 -4.04 31.64
N LEU A 91 -6.13 -2.95 30.94
CA LEU A 91 -5.55 -1.76 31.57
C LEU A 91 -6.42 -1.21 32.71
N LEU A 92 -7.74 -1.16 32.52
CA LEU A 92 -8.65 -0.72 33.58
C LEU A 92 -8.79 -1.75 34.70
N GLU A 93 -8.75 -3.05 34.39
CA GLU A 93 -8.78 -4.12 35.39
C GLU A 93 -7.53 -4.10 36.28
N GLU A 94 -6.36 -3.82 35.72
CA GLU A 94 -5.09 -3.71 36.46
C GLU A 94 -5.02 -2.42 37.30
N LEU A 95 -5.46 -1.28 36.75
CA LEU A 95 -5.46 0.00 37.48
C LEU A 95 -6.54 0.07 38.57
N PHE A 96 -7.67 -0.63 38.38
CA PHE A 96 -8.81 -0.67 39.30
C PHE A 96 -9.25 -2.12 39.54
N PRO A 97 -8.48 -2.91 40.32
CA PRO A 97 -8.76 -4.33 40.53
C PRO A 97 -10.10 -4.55 41.26
N ASP A 98 -10.46 -3.64 42.17
CA ASP A 98 -11.72 -3.68 42.90
C ASP A 98 -12.94 -3.42 41.98
N PRO A 99 -13.95 -4.31 41.96
CA PRO A 99 -15.17 -4.11 41.18
C PRO A 99 -15.95 -2.84 41.56
N GLY A 100 -15.96 -2.47 42.84
CA GLY A 100 -16.65 -1.26 43.31
C GLY A 100 -16.02 0.03 42.79
N ALA A 101 -14.69 0.08 42.73
CA ALA A 101 -13.94 1.17 42.11
C ALA A 101 -14.24 1.31 40.61
N ARG A 102 -14.40 0.20 39.87
CA ARG A 102 -14.79 0.21 38.46
C ARG A 102 -16.20 0.75 38.23
N VAL A 103 -17.16 0.39 39.10
CA VAL A 103 -18.51 0.97 39.04
C VAL A 103 -18.48 2.48 39.28
N LYS A 104 -17.72 2.94 40.28
CA LYS A 104 -17.53 4.39 40.53
C LYS A 104 -16.86 5.09 39.35
N LEU A 105 -15.88 4.45 38.71
CA LEU A 105 -15.21 4.98 37.53
C LEU A 105 -16.16 5.12 36.34
N LEU A 106 -17.02 4.12 36.10
CA LEU A 106 -18.05 4.19 35.06
C LEU A 106 -19.04 5.33 35.32
N ALA A 107 -19.48 5.51 36.58
CA ALA A 107 -20.33 6.64 36.96
C ALA A 107 -19.61 7.99 36.77
N ALA A 108 -18.32 8.07 37.10
CA ALA A 108 -17.51 9.27 36.89
C ALA A 108 -17.33 9.59 35.40
N LYS A 109 -17.18 8.57 34.53
CA LYS A 109 -17.17 8.74 33.07
C LYS A 109 -18.49 9.31 32.55
N LEU A 110 -19.63 8.74 32.97
CA LEU A 110 -20.94 9.24 32.57
C LEU A 110 -21.18 10.69 33.02
N ALA A 111 -20.54 11.11 34.12
CA ALA A 111 -20.57 12.48 34.61
C ALA A 111 -19.49 13.39 33.99
N GLY A 112 -18.69 12.93 33.02
CA GLY A 112 -17.59 13.67 32.37
C GLY A 112 -16.37 13.93 33.26
N ARG A 113 -16.30 13.32 34.45
CA ARG A 113 -15.23 13.57 35.44
C ARG A 113 -14.01 12.67 35.26
N ALA A 114 -14.10 11.67 34.39
CA ALA A 114 -13.03 10.72 34.11
C ALA A 114 -12.53 10.78 32.66
N ASP A 115 -13.00 11.73 31.85
CA ASP A 115 -12.73 11.76 30.41
C ASP A 115 -11.24 11.76 30.10
N SER A 116 -10.44 12.55 30.82
CA SER A 116 -8.99 12.60 30.67
C SER A 116 -8.31 11.24 30.89
N LEU A 117 -8.81 10.42 31.81
CA LEU A 117 -8.27 9.07 32.05
C LEU A 117 -8.63 8.12 30.90
N PHE A 118 -9.86 8.19 30.40
CA PHE A 118 -10.29 7.36 29.27
C PHE A 118 -9.57 7.75 27.97
N GLU A 119 -9.38 9.05 27.74
CA GLU A 119 -8.55 9.57 26.65
C GLU A 119 -7.10 9.10 26.79
N ALA A 120 -6.50 9.17 27.98
CA ALA A 120 -5.13 8.70 28.20
C ALA A 120 -4.99 7.20 27.94
N ARG A 121 -5.97 6.39 28.36
CA ARG A 121 -6.04 4.95 28.07
C ARG A 121 -6.15 4.69 26.57
N ASP A 122 -6.98 5.44 25.86
CA ASP A 122 -7.20 5.28 24.43
C ASP A 122 -5.95 5.66 23.64
N ARG A 123 -5.29 6.77 24.00
CA ARG A 123 -3.98 7.15 23.45
C ARG A 123 -2.92 6.09 23.70
N LEU A 124 -2.81 5.55 24.92
CA LEU A 124 -1.85 4.48 25.21
C LEU A 124 -2.09 3.24 24.34
N THR A 125 -3.36 2.88 24.13
CA THR A 125 -3.72 1.74 23.28
C THR A 125 -3.35 2.00 21.82
N GLU A 126 -3.58 3.22 21.33
CA GLU A 126 -3.21 3.64 19.98
C GLU A 126 -1.69 3.65 19.79
N GLU A 127 -0.93 4.12 20.77
CA GLU A 127 0.53 4.09 20.75
C GLU A 127 1.11 2.67 20.76
N VAL A 128 0.54 1.76 21.54
CA VAL A 128 0.95 0.35 21.53
C VAL A 128 0.68 -0.29 20.16
N GLN A 129 -0.47 0.02 19.55
CA GLN A 129 -0.79 -0.43 18.20
C GLN A 129 0.19 0.15 17.17
N ARG A 130 0.47 1.46 17.23
CA ARG A 130 1.47 2.12 16.36
C ARG A 130 2.84 1.46 16.46
N LEU A 131 3.38 1.32 17.67
CA LEU A 131 4.68 0.67 17.89
C LEU A 131 4.68 -0.78 17.41
N GLY A 132 3.58 -1.50 17.60
CA GLY A 132 3.43 -2.87 17.10
C GLY A 132 3.51 -2.94 15.57
N ARG A 133 2.83 -2.03 14.86
CA ARG A 133 2.91 -1.93 13.40
C ARG A 133 4.32 -1.60 12.93
N GLU A 134 5.02 -0.67 13.58
CA GLU A 134 6.41 -0.34 13.27
C GLU A 134 7.35 -1.54 13.43
N VAL A 135 7.17 -2.34 14.49
CA VAL A 135 7.96 -3.57 14.68
C VAL A 135 7.66 -4.57 13.56
N VAL A 136 6.38 -4.78 13.22
CA VAL A 136 5.97 -5.68 12.14
C VAL A 136 6.57 -5.23 10.81
N THR A 137 6.42 -3.97 10.43
CA THR A 137 6.96 -3.42 9.18
C THR A 137 8.49 -3.49 9.15
N GLY A 138 9.16 -3.06 10.23
CA GLY A 138 10.61 -3.00 10.31
C GLY A 138 11.31 -4.36 10.30
N HIS A 139 10.67 -5.41 10.82
CA HIS A 139 11.34 -6.67 11.12
C HIS A 139 10.70 -7.91 10.49
N MET A 140 9.43 -7.87 10.11
CA MET A 140 8.69 -9.06 9.67
C MET A 140 8.24 -8.98 8.22
N MET A 141 7.99 -7.78 7.68
CA MET A 141 7.45 -7.65 6.34
C MET A 141 8.53 -7.79 5.26
N THR A 142 8.38 -8.83 4.44
CA THR A 142 9.23 -9.08 3.28
C THR A 142 8.41 -9.22 2.00
N LEU A 143 9.04 -8.92 0.88
CA LEU A 143 8.51 -9.10 -0.47
C LEU A 143 9.57 -9.84 -1.30
N ARG A 144 9.20 -10.96 -1.93
CA ARG A 144 10.09 -11.67 -2.84
C ARG A 144 9.71 -11.36 -4.28
N LEU A 145 10.67 -10.87 -5.05
CA LEU A 145 10.50 -10.54 -6.46
C LEU A 145 11.38 -11.44 -7.34
N ALA A 146 10.85 -11.88 -8.48
CA ALA A 146 11.57 -12.71 -9.43
C ALA A 146 12.79 -11.97 -9.99
N GLY A 147 13.96 -12.63 -9.99
CA GLY A 147 15.25 -12.07 -10.43
C GLY A 147 15.89 -11.04 -9.49
N VAL A 148 15.13 -10.44 -8.58
CA VAL A 148 15.63 -9.46 -7.59
C VAL A 148 15.98 -10.11 -6.25
N GLY A 149 15.15 -11.06 -5.78
CA GLY A 149 15.29 -11.70 -4.46
C GLY A 149 14.35 -11.14 -3.39
N GLU A 150 14.72 -11.32 -2.12
CA GLU A 150 13.94 -10.85 -0.96
C GLU A 150 14.25 -9.38 -0.65
N LEU A 151 13.20 -8.58 -0.54
CA LEU A 151 13.21 -7.19 -0.09
C LEU A 151 12.55 -7.09 1.28
N ARG A 152 13.06 -6.21 2.15
CA ARG A 152 12.44 -5.89 3.45
C ARG A 152 11.77 -4.54 3.35
N LEU A 153 10.48 -4.46 3.65
CA LEU A 153 9.70 -3.24 3.43
C LEU A 153 10.13 -2.10 4.37
N GLY A 154 10.59 -2.43 5.58
CA GLY A 154 11.16 -1.46 6.51
C GLY A 154 12.61 -1.03 6.23
N ARG A 155 13.13 -1.25 5.01
CA ARG A 155 14.48 -0.86 4.59
C ARG A 155 14.43 -0.14 3.26
N GLU A 156 15.43 0.71 3.02
CA GLU A 156 15.64 1.32 1.71
C GLU A 156 15.85 0.25 0.63
N LEU A 157 15.43 0.56 -0.59
CA LEU A 157 15.71 -0.28 -1.74
C LEU A 157 17.23 -0.25 -2.03
N PRO A 158 17.83 -1.39 -2.39
CA PRO A 158 19.28 -1.53 -2.47
C PRO A 158 19.90 -0.87 -3.72
N VAL A 159 19.09 -0.47 -4.70
CA VAL A 159 19.54 0.01 -6.01
C VAL A 159 18.79 1.29 -6.39
N GLY A 160 19.47 2.16 -7.14
CA GLY A 160 18.89 3.42 -7.61
C GLY A 160 18.02 3.26 -8.85
N PHE A 161 17.45 4.38 -9.32
CA PHE A 161 16.58 4.39 -10.49
C PHE A 161 17.35 4.16 -11.80
N PRO A 162 16.75 3.46 -12.78
CA PRO A 162 17.37 3.27 -14.09
C PRO A 162 17.48 4.59 -14.86
N ALA A 163 18.45 4.70 -15.77
CA ALA A 163 18.74 5.93 -16.49
C ALA A 163 17.53 6.55 -17.23
N LEU A 164 16.66 5.70 -17.81
CA LEU A 164 15.43 6.16 -18.48
C LEU A 164 14.46 6.89 -17.55
N LEU A 165 14.47 6.56 -16.26
CA LEU A 165 13.55 7.10 -15.26
C LEU A 165 14.28 7.91 -14.19
N GLN A 166 15.57 8.18 -14.34
CA GLN A 166 16.30 9.01 -13.37
C GLN A 166 15.80 10.46 -13.42
N ASP A 167 15.68 11.02 -14.62
CA ASP A 167 15.11 12.34 -14.88
C ASP A 167 13.73 12.20 -15.53
N VAL A 168 12.67 12.58 -14.81
CA VAL A 168 11.28 12.47 -15.29
C VAL A 168 10.91 13.69 -16.13
N ALA A 169 10.52 13.48 -17.39
CA ALA A 169 10.09 14.52 -18.31
C ALA A 169 8.56 14.67 -18.39
N ASN A 170 7.82 13.58 -18.23
CA ASN A 170 6.36 13.59 -18.25
C ASN A 170 5.81 14.42 -17.06
N PRO A 171 5.05 15.50 -17.34
CA PRO A 171 4.60 16.41 -16.29
C PRO A 171 3.62 15.77 -15.32
N ASP A 172 2.75 14.87 -15.79
CA ASP A 172 1.76 14.19 -14.95
C ASP A 172 2.44 13.19 -14.01
N LEU A 173 3.46 12.46 -14.50
CA LEU A 173 4.30 11.61 -13.66
C LEU A 173 5.08 12.42 -12.62
N HIS A 174 5.65 13.56 -13.03
CA HIS A 174 6.34 14.45 -12.09
C HIS A 174 5.41 14.94 -10.97
N MET A 175 4.19 15.38 -11.32
CA MET A 175 3.19 15.79 -10.35
C MET A 175 2.80 14.67 -9.39
N LEU A 176 2.61 13.45 -9.90
CA LEU A 176 2.23 12.31 -9.07
C LEU A 176 3.35 11.91 -8.10
N LEU A 177 4.60 11.88 -8.56
CA LEU A 177 5.76 11.61 -7.71
C LEU A 177 5.94 12.69 -6.64
N GLN A 178 5.76 13.96 -7.01
CA GLN A 178 5.81 15.07 -6.05
C GLN A 178 4.71 14.95 -4.99
N GLN A 179 3.48 14.54 -5.37
CA GLN A 179 2.40 14.29 -4.41
C GLN A 179 2.79 13.19 -3.40
N VAL A 180 3.43 12.12 -3.87
CA VAL A 180 3.90 11.02 -3.02
C VAL A 180 4.99 11.51 -2.06
N GLU A 181 5.96 12.30 -2.55
CA GLU A 181 7.05 12.84 -1.74
C GLU A 181 6.54 13.83 -0.67
N LEU A 182 5.63 14.74 -1.02
CA LEU A 182 5.08 15.73 -0.09
C LEU A 182 4.20 15.11 0.99
N ALA A 183 3.57 13.97 0.72
CA ALA A 183 2.74 13.27 1.70
C ALA A 183 3.58 12.58 2.81
N ARG A 184 4.90 12.50 2.64
CA ARG A 184 5.89 12.02 3.60
C ARG A 184 6.28 13.15 4.54
N ASP A 185 5.48 13.35 5.57
CA ASP A 185 5.54 14.50 6.49
C ASP A 185 6.77 14.51 7.45
N ASP A 186 7.83 13.74 7.16
CA ASP A 186 8.82 13.33 8.16
C ASP A 186 10.31 13.43 7.75
N GLY A 187 10.67 13.74 6.51
CA GLY A 187 12.07 13.99 6.12
C GLY A 187 13.04 12.81 6.31
N HIS A 188 12.55 11.61 6.63
CA HIS A 188 13.34 10.39 6.84
C HIS A 188 13.61 9.72 5.50
N GLN A 189 14.83 9.63 4.99
CA GLN A 189 15.07 9.01 3.67
C GLN A 189 14.94 7.48 3.64
N ALA A 190 14.65 6.84 4.77
CA ALA A 190 14.83 5.40 4.95
C ALA A 190 13.54 4.59 5.12
N GLY A 191 13.34 3.57 4.26
CA GLY A 191 12.33 2.49 4.42
C GLY A 191 10.88 2.92 4.70
N VAL A 192 9.99 1.96 4.94
CA VAL A 192 8.66 2.24 5.50
C VAL A 192 8.68 2.03 7.02
N GLU A 193 8.22 3.00 7.80
CA GLU A 193 8.14 2.85 9.26
C GLU A 193 6.85 2.12 9.64
N ASP A 194 5.69 2.59 9.15
CA ASP A 194 4.40 1.96 9.41
C ASP A 194 3.66 1.69 8.08
N TRP A 195 3.68 0.42 7.65
CA TRP A 195 3.04 0.00 6.39
C TRP A 195 1.54 0.28 6.32
N SER A 196 0.86 0.47 7.46
CA SER A 196 -0.54 0.86 7.46
C SER A 196 -0.77 2.31 6.99
N ARG A 197 0.26 3.16 6.99
CA ARG A 197 0.15 4.55 6.55
C ARG A 197 0.26 4.63 5.04
N LEU A 198 -0.84 5.02 4.39
CA LEU A 198 -0.94 5.10 2.93
C LEU A 198 0.19 5.94 2.30
N PRO A 199 0.55 7.15 2.81
CA PRO A 199 1.62 7.95 2.21
C PRO A 199 2.97 7.24 2.16
N GLU A 200 3.42 6.66 3.28
CA GLU A 200 4.69 5.95 3.36
C GLU A 200 4.68 4.71 2.45
N ARG A 201 3.58 3.95 2.47
CA ARG A 201 3.41 2.78 1.61
C ARG A 201 3.45 3.15 0.14
N MET A 202 2.77 4.22 -0.27
CA MET A 202 2.77 4.68 -1.67
C MET A 202 4.14 5.20 -2.10
N HIS A 203 4.91 5.82 -1.20
CA HIS A 203 6.29 6.21 -1.48
C HIS A 203 7.17 5.00 -1.77
N PHE A 204 7.14 3.99 -0.91
CA PHE A 204 7.87 2.76 -1.15
C PHE A 204 7.45 2.07 -2.45
N ILE A 205 6.14 1.97 -2.73
CA ILE A 205 5.63 1.38 -3.97
C ILE A 205 6.11 2.18 -5.19
N ALA A 206 6.13 3.52 -5.10
CA ALA A 206 6.60 4.37 -6.19
C ALA A 206 8.08 4.14 -6.48
N ASP A 207 8.90 4.10 -5.45
CA ASP A 207 10.32 3.80 -5.57
C ASP A 207 10.54 2.38 -6.08
N LEU A 208 9.77 1.40 -5.60
CA LEU A 208 9.85 0.00 -6.02
C LEU A 208 9.58 -0.13 -7.53
N PHE A 209 8.47 0.46 -7.99
CA PHE A 209 8.06 0.40 -9.40
C PHE A 209 9.04 1.14 -10.30
N ARG A 210 9.62 2.25 -9.83
CA ARG A 210 10.63 3.01 -10.59
C ARG A 210 11.96 2.30 -10.64
N THR A 211 12.41 1.75 -9.52
CA THR A 211 13.70 1.05 -9.35
C THR A 211 13.76 -0.20 -10.22
N TYR A 212 12.73 -1.03 -10.17
CA TYR A 212 12.69 -2.31 -10.88
C TYR A 212 11.90 -2.25 -12.20
N HIS A 213 11.66 -1.05 -12.73
CA HIS A 213 10.84 -0.86 -13.93
C HIS A 213 11.33 -1.65 -15.16
N LEU A 214 12.64 -1.79 -15.29
CA LEU A 214 13.30 -2.47 -16.42
C LEU A 214 13.72 -3.90 -16.09
N GLU A 215 13.31 -4.44 -14.94
CA GLU A 215 13.69 -5.79 -14.52
C GLU A 215 12.94 -6.84 -15.36
N ALA A 216 13.65 -7.45 -16.31
CA ALA A 216 13.04 -8.32 -17.31
C ALA A 216 12.35 -9.55 -16.69
N SER A 217 12.90 -10.10 -15.61
CA SER A 217 12.34 -11.27 -14.92
C SER A 217 10.98 -11.03 -14.26
N LEU A 218 10.58 -9.76 -14.06
CA LEU A 218 9.24 -9.45 -13.56
C LEU A 218 8.14 -9.71 -14.59
N PHE A 219 8.51 -9.87 -15.86
CA PHE A 219 7.60 -10.21 -16.96
C PHE A 219 7.51 -11.72 -17.20
N ASP A 220 8.35 -12.52 -16.54
CA ASP A 220 8.25 -13.98 -16.57
C ASP A 220 7.08 -14.46 -15.69
N PRO A 221 6.40 -15.57 -16.06
CA PRO A 221 5.37 -16.15 -15.22
C PRO A 221 5.90 -16.43 -13.80
N PRO A 222 5.21 -15.99 -12.74
CA PRO A 222 5.68 -16.15 -11.36
C PRO A 222 5.64 -17.61 -10.88
N PHE A 223 4.89 -18.45 -11.60
CA PHE A 223 4.74 -19.88 -11.33
C PHE A 223 4.84 -20.65 -12.64
N THR A 224 5.33 -21.89 -12.56
CA THR A 224 5.27 -22.86 -13.64
C THR A 224 3.83 -23.34 -13.86
N ALA A 225 3.56 -23.93 -15.04
CA ALA A 225 2.24 -24.46 -15.36
C ALA A 225 1.74 -25.51 -14.36
N ASP A 226 2.64 -26.34 -13.83
CA ASP A 226 2.31 -27.37 -12.83
C ASP A 226 1.95 -26.74 -11.48
N GLU A 227 2.67 -25.70 -11.07
CA GLU A 227 2.38 -24.95 -9.84
C GLU A 227 1.06 -24.18 -9.93
N GLU A 228 0.72 -23.66 -11.11
CA GLU A 228 -0.59 -23.05 -11.33
C GLU A 228 -1.74 -24.04 -11.14
N VAL A 229 -1.58 -25.30 -11.54
CA VAL A 229 -2.60 -26.34 -11.28
C VAL A 229 -2.78 -26.53 -9.77
N VAL A 230 -1.68 -26.60 -9.02
CA VAL A 230 -1.71 -26.73 -7.55
C VAL A 230 -2.42 -25.53 -6.90
N ILE A 231 -2.12 -24.30 -7.35
CA ILE A 231 -2.76 -23.07 -6.84
C ILE A 231 -4.25 -23.05 -7.17
N LYS A 232 -4.64 -23.43 -8.39
CA LYS A 232 -6.05 -23.47 -8.82
C LYS A 232 -6.88 -24.48 -8.03
N GLU A 233 -6.25 -25.47 -7.43
CA GLU A 233 -6.86 -26.42 -6.48
C GLU A 233 -6.86 -25.91 -5.02
N GLY A 234 -6.40 -24.69 -4.76
CA GLY A 234 -6.33 -24.10 -3.42
C GLY A 234 -5.18 -24.62 -2.56
N ARG A 235 -4.15 -25.21 -3.16
CA ARG A 235 -2.96 -25.73 -2.48
C ARG A 235 -1.76 -24.82 -2.71
N ARG A 236 -0.79 -24.82 -1.77
CA ARG A 236 0.46 -24.05 -1.90
C ARG A 236 1.50 -24.87 -2.67
N PRO A 237 2.18 -24.31 -3.69
CA PRO A 237 3.31 -24.98 -4.35
C PRO A 237 4.55 -25.04 -3.45
N ASP A 238 5.38 -26.06 -3.64
CA ASP A 238 6.58 -26.31 -2.81
C ASP A 238 7.71 -25.28 -3.01
N SER A 239 7.69 -24.53 -4.10
CA SER A 239 8.67 -23.48 -4.45
C SER A 239 8.41 -22.13 -3.78
N VAL A 240 7.31 -22.03 -3.01
CA VAL A 240 6.81 -20.80 -2.37
C VAL A 240 6.95 -20.89 -0.88
#